data_AF-A0A7V2JI65-F1
#
_entry.id   AF-A0A7V2JI65-F1
#
_cell.length_a   1.000
_cell.length_b   1.000
_cell.length_c   1.000
_cell.angle_alpha   90.00
_cell.angle_beta   90.00
_cell.angle_gamma   90.00
#
_symmetry.space_group_name_H-M   'P 1'
#
loop_
_entity.id
_entity.type
_entity.pdbx_description
1 polymer ?
#
loop_
_entity_poly.entity_id
_entity_poly.type
_entity_poly.pdbx_seq_one_letter_code
_entity_poly.pdbx_strand_id
1 'polypeptide(L)'
;MIPFPDLKARSGAQDSAESPTDLAATASDPLYTTYCADITRSQFVPDQGYHFRYYNSAHPIAFTTDQAGEWGIIIEVDGDLISSIKDYHSAPIIHESWPDYVSWSAEPTRNLSLNCQFNVHTSSMAIWDVVLTNSGRSEQTVTLASYISDELLILPEARGKSIEFMHEHPADGWTIEKQIPHPFQRFNRFEMFPPADTAAVFSSLPDEPVSLPEWVIHEEAPVFPVYGRIQTEDGSRIDPSQTPVQAIAFLEHDPRSLISLDSPLHGSTWKPWVERG
;
A
#
# COMPACT_ATOMS: atom_id res chain seq x y z
N MET A 1 28.47 1.70 37.03
CA MET A 1 27.64 0.48 37.18
C MET A 1 26.55 0.84 38.16
N ILE A 2 25.35 1.19 37.66
CA ILE A 2 24.22 1.62 38.49
C ILE A 2 23.40 0.36 38.78
N PRO A 3 23.07 0.04 40.05
CA PRO A 3 22.31 -1.16 40.36
C PRO A 3 20.84 -0.98 40.00
N PHE A 4 20.25 -1.98 39.35
CA PHE A 4 18.81 -2.07 39.15
C PHE A 4 18.12 -2.32 40.51
N PRO A 5 16.99 -1.65 40.82
CA PRO A 5 16.28 -1.90 42.05
C PRO A 5 15.47 -3.21 41.97
N ASP A 6 15.48 -3.96 43.07
CA ASP A 6 14.68 -5.16 43.31
C ASP A 6 13.18 -4.90 43.07
N LEU A 7 12.65 -5.51 42.01
CA LEU A 7 11.21 -5.62 41.78
C LEU A 7 10.61 -6.62 42.79
N LYS A 8 10.15 -6.10 43.93
CA LYS A 8 9.25 -6.85 44.80
C LYS A 8 7.92 -7.06 44.08
N ALA A 9 7.61 -8.32 43.79
CA ALA A 9 6.31 -8.76 43.29
C ALA A 9 5.19 -8.22 44.19
N ARG A 10 4.36 -7.33 43.67
CA ARG A 10 3.08 -6.96 44.28
C ARG A 10 2.11 -8.12 44.03
N SER A 11 1.98 -9.01 45.01
CA SER A 11 0.85 -9.94 45.08
C SER A 11 -0.40 -9.13 45.46
N GLY A 12 -1.29 -8.89 44.49
CA GLY A 12 -2.56 -8.21 44.75
C GLY A 12 -2.94 -7.18 43.71
N ALA A 13 -3.00 -7.59 42.44
CA ALA A 13 -3.89 -6.99 41.47
C ALA A 13 -4.53 -8.15 40.74
N GLN A 14 -5.85 -8.21 40.78
CA GLN A 14 -6.63 -9.06 39.91
C GLN A 14 -6.50 -8.39 38.53
N ASP A 15 -5.46 -8.77 37.79
CA ASP A 15 -5.22 -8.32 36.41
C ASP A 15 -6.40 -8.78 35.55
N SER A 16 -7.41 -7.95 35.41
CA SER A 16 -8.14 -7.90 34.16
C SER A 16 -7.15 -7.33 33.16
N ALA A 17 -6.33 -8.19 32.54
CA ALA A 17 -5.70 -7.84 31.29
C ALA A 17 -6.83 -7.30 30.40
N GLU A 18 -6.77 -6.02 30.05
CA GLU A 18 -7.64 -5.48 28.99
C GLU A 18 -7.49 -6.44 27.82
N SER A 19 -8.59 -7.08 27.44
CA SER A 19 -8.60 -7.93 26.28
C SER A 19 -8.14 -7.07 25.10
N PRO A 20 -7.29 -7.55 24.18
CA PRO A 20 -6.92 -6.83 22.95
C PRO A 20 -8.09 -6.67 21.95
N THR A 21 -9.31 -6.75 22.47
CA THR A 21 -10.59 -6.59 21.80
C THR A 21 -11.31 -5.42 22.45
N ASP A 22 -12.01 -4.61 21.67
CA ASP A 22 -12.71 -3.40 22.11
C ASP A 22 -11.78 -2.25 22.55
N LEU A 23 -10.61 -2.10 21.92
CA LEU A 23 -9.63 -1.04 22.23
C LEU A 23 -10.21 0.38 22.11
N ALA A 24 -11.09 0.59 21.11
CA ALA A 24 -11.60 1.91 20.71
C ALA A 24 -10.48 2.95 20.53
N ALA A 25 -9.33 2.54 19.98
CA ALA A 25 -8.13 3.35 19.88
C ALA A 25 -8.23 4.37 18.74
N THR A 26 -7.87 5.61 19.05
CA THR A 26 -7.91 6.78 18.18
C THR A 26 -6.50 7.25 17.82
N ALA A 27 -6.39 8.29 16.98
CA ALA A 27 -5.11 8.88 16.59
C ALA A 27 -4.27 9.42 17.76
N SER A 28 -4.88 9.66 18.93
CA SER A 28 -4.16 10.10 20.13
C SER A 28 -3.63 8.97 21.00
N ASP A 29 -4.01 7.72 20.71
CA ASP A 29 -3.64 6.56 21.52
C ASP A 29 -2.32 5.94 21.03
N PRO A 30 -1.40 5.56 21.93
CA PRO A 30 -0.11 5.00 21.56
C PRO A 30 -0.25 3.51 21.21
N LEU A 31 -0.72 3.22 19.99
CA LEU A 31 -0.85 1.85 19.48
C LEU A 31 0.24 1.52 18.45
N TYR A 32 0.87 0.36 18.60
CA TYR A 32 1.74 -0.18 17.56
C TYR A 32 0.88 -0.73 16.43
N THR A 33 1.08 -0.23 15.22
CA THR A 33 0.24 -0.55 14.06
C THR A 33 1.01 -1.16 12.90
N THR A 34 2.11 -1.84 13.19
CA THR A 34 2.84 -2.65 12.22
C THR A 34 2.43 -4.11 12.34
N TYR A 35 1.96 -4.68 11.23
CA TYR A 35 1.42 -6.02 11.14
C TYR A 35 2.27 -6.89 10.23
N CYS A 36 2.60 -8.11 10.65
CA CYS A 36 3.42 -9.07 9.92
C CYS A 36 2.78 -10.46 9.98
N ALA A 37 3.11 -11.34 9.03
CA ALA A 37 2.59 -12.70 9.08
C ALA A 37 3.13 -13.46 10.30
N ASP A 38 2.32 -14.37 10.85
CA ASP A 38 2.81 -15.32 11.85
C ASP A 38 3.98 -16.15 11.26
N ILE A 39 4.93 -16.55 12.11
CA ILE A 39 6.13 -17.31 11.71
C ILE A 39 5.80 -18.59 10.93
N THR A 40 4.64 -19.21 11.19
CA THR A 40 4.19 -20.42 10.46
C THR A 40 3.75 -20.13 9.03
N ARG A 41 3.49 -18.86 8.69
CA ARG A 41 3.04 -18.37 7.37
C ARG A 41 4.01 -17.35 6.77
N SER A 42 5.17 -17.17 7.40
CA SER A 42 6.18 -16.19 7.02
C SER A 42 7.40 -16.86 6.37
N GLN A 43 8.04 -16.16 5.44
CA GLN A 43 9.33 -16.56 4.88
C GLN A 43 10.46 -16.02 5.76
N PHE A 44 11.47 -16.85 6.01
CA PHE A 44 12.55 -16.58 6.98
C PHE A 44 13.33 -15.28 6.72
N VAL A 45 13.44 -14.82 5.46
CA VAL A 45 14.19 -13.62 5.06
C VAL A 45 13.52 -12.99 3.84
N PRO A 46 13.23 -11.67 3.86
CA PRO A 46 12.42 -10.92 4.82
C PRO A 46 10.92 -11.25 4.83
N ASP A 47 10.26 -10.82 5.91
CA ASP A 47 8.81 -10.70 6.00
C ASP A 47 8.38 -9.28 5.55
N GLN A 48 7.20 -9.14 4.96
CA GLN A 48 6.63 -7.81 4.67
C GLN A 48 5.83 -7.35 5.90
N GLY A 49 6.31 -6.26 6.52
CA GLY A 49 5.59 -5.55 7.56
C GLY A 49 4.71 -4.45 6.97
N TYR A 50 3.47 -4.37 7.44
CA TYR A 50 2.47 -3.41 7.01
C TYR A 50 2.16 -2.44 8.13
N HIS A 51 2.55 -1.18 7.96
CA HIS A 51 2.29 -0.12 8.93
C HIS A 51 1.00 0.61 8.60
N PHE A 52 -0.02 0.49 9.46
CA PHE A 52 -1.28 1.21 9.29
C PHE A 52 -1.16 2.64 9.80
N ARG A 53 -1.24 3.60 8.87
CA ARG A 53 -1.07 5.05 9.14
C ARG A 53 -2.41 5.74 9.43
N TYR A 54 -3.08 5.30 10.49
CA TYR A 54 -4.41 5.81 10.87
C TYR A 54 -4.41 7.17 11.61
N TYR A 55 -3.25 7.58 12.12
CA TYR A 55 -3.10 8.78 12.95
C TYR A 55 -2.73 10.05 12.16
N ASN A 56 -2.39 9.94 10.87
CA ASN A 56 -1.96 11.07 10.05
C ASN A 56 -3.14 11.62 9.25
N SER A 57 -3.79 12.67 9.76
CA SER A 57 -5.01 13.22 9.17
C SER A 57 -4.84 13.77 7.74
N ALA A 58 -3.61 14.13 7.33
CA ALA A 58 -3.34 14.71 6.02
C ALA A 58 -3.24 13.66 4.90
N HIS A 59 -3.18 12.37 5.25
CA HIS A 59 -2.96 11.28 4.30
C HIS A 59 -4.21 10.41 4.15
N PRO A 60 -4.33 9.66 3.03
CA PRO A 60 -5.36 8.64 2.90
C PRO A 60 -5.18 7.51 3.92
N ILE A 61 -6.24 6.74 4.12
CA ILE A 61 -6.17 5.47 4.85
C ILE A 61 -5.33 4.49 4.02
N ALA A 62 -4.18 4.11 4.55
CA ALA A 62 -3.24 3.23 3.88
C ALA A 62 -2.40 2.39 4.85
N PHE A 63 -1.93 1.26 4.32
CA PHE A 63 -0.90 0.40 4.89
C PHE A 63 0.38 0.65 4.11
N THR A 64 1.41 1.13 4.79
CA THR A 64 2.71 1.43 4.19
C THR A 64 3.70 0.31 4.49
N THR A 65 4.55 0.01 3.53
CA THR A 65 5.64 -0.97 3.65
C THR A 65 6.96 -0.28 3.35
N ASP A 66 8.08 -0.85 3.82
CA ASP A 66 9.41 -0.25 3.61
C ASP A 66 9.85 -0.26 2.14
N GLN A 67 9.45 -1.28 1.36
CA GLN A 67 10.01 -1.53 0.01
C GLN A 67 8.93 -1.75 -1.07
N ALA A 68 7.65 -1.61 -0.75
CA ALA A 68 6.54 -1.79 -1.70
C ALA A 68 5.55 -0.62 -1.67
N GLY A 69 5.94 0.47 -1.00
CA GLY A 69 5.16 1.70 -0.91
C GLY A 69 3.89 1.56 -0.08
N GLU A 70 2.86 2.31 -0.47
CA GLU A 70 1.60 2.47 0.24
C GLU A 70 0.47 1.77 -0.51
N TRP A 71 -0.26 0.90 0.19
CA TRP A 71 -1.53 0.36 -0.28
C TRP A 71 -2.67 1.02 0.49
N GLY A 72 -3.55 1.73 -0.21
CA GLY A 72 -4.64 2.45 0.43
C GLY A 72 -5.96 2.35 -0.31
N ILE A 73 -6.96 2.99 0.28
CA ILE A 73 -8.29 3.16 -0.30
C ILE A 73 -8.64 4.64 -0.38
N ILE A 74 -9.41 4.98 -1.42
CA ILE A 74 -10.05 6.26 -1.61
C ILE A 74 -11.52 5.99 -1.89
N ILE A 75 -12.39 6.87 -1.39
CA ILE A 75 -13.84 6.71 -1.51
C ILE A 75 -14.41 7.97 -2.15
N GLU A 76 -15.25 7.80 -3.16
CA GLU A 76 -16.10 8.86 -3.70
C GLU A 76 -17.54 8.59 -3.26
N VAL A 77 -18.22 9.60 -2.72
CA VAL A 77 -19.61 9.51 -2.28
C VAL A 77 -20.41 10.62 -2.95
N ASP A 78 -21.40 10.26 -3.77
CA ASP A 78 -22.25 11.21 -4.50
C ASP A 78 -21.47 12.27 -5.31
N GLY A 79 -20.28 11.92 -5.81
CA GLY A 79 -19.38 12.81 -6.56
C GLY A 79 -18.34 13.55 -5.71
N ASP A 80 -18.46 13.50 -4.38
CA ASP A 80 -17.50 14.10 -3.46
C ASP A 80 -16.39 13.10 -3.12
N LEU A 81 -15.15 13.50 -3.40
CA LEU A 81 -13.96 12.68 -3.19
C LEU A 81 -13.42 12.81 -1.76
N ILE A 82 -13.24 11.67 -1.09
CA ILE A 82 -12.69 11.54 0.26
C ILE A 82 -11.32 10.89 0.14
N SER A 83 -10.29 11.71 0.00
CA SER A 83 -8.92 11.26 -0.28
C SER A 83 -7.98 11.33 0.93
N SER A 84 -8.38 11.95 2.04
CA SER A 84 -7.58 12.00 3.26
C SER A 84 -8.40 11.78 4.52
N ILE A 85 -7.77 11.34 5.62
CA ILE A 85 -8.45 11.05 6.89
C ILE A 85 -9.20 12.28 7.44
N LYS A 86 -8.69 13.50 7.21
CA LYS A 86 -9.38 14.75 7.62
C LYS A 86 -10.71 14.99 6.88
N ASP A 87 -10.93 14.35 5.73
CA ASP A 87 -12.14 14.52 4.91
C ASP A 87 -13.26 13.58 5.38
N TYR A 88 -12.94 12.58 6.21
CA TYR A 88 -13.93 11.68 6.80
C TYR A 88 -14.80 12.44 7.80
N HIS A 89 -16.10 12.10 7.82
CA HIS A 89 -16.99 12.58 8.87
C HIS A 89 -16.51 12.17 10.27
N SER A 90 -16.07 10.92 10.41
CA SER A 90 -15.47 10.36 11.63
C SER A 90 -14.19 9.61 11.27
N ALA A 91 -13.08 10.01 11.90
CA ALA A 91 -11.76 9.41 11.67
C ALA A 91 -11.71 7.92 12.07
N PRO A 92 -10.71 7.15 11.59
CA PRO A 92 -10.57 5.74 11.94
C PRO A 92 -10.43 5.49 13.45
N ILE A 93 -11.15 4.49 13.93
CA ILE A 93 -11.09 3.95 15.29
C ILE A 93 -10.73 2.47 15.19
N ILE A 94 -9.67 2.05 15.86
CA ILE A 94 -9.22 0.65 15.91
C ILE A 94 -9.95 -0.08 17.03
N HIS A 95 -10.54 -1.23 16.70
CA HIS A 95 -11.31 -2.08 17.62
C HIS A 95 -10.49 -3.25 18.15
N GLU A 96 -9.68 -3.85 17.27
CA GLU A 96 -8.82 -4.98 17.60
C GLU A 96 -7.47 -4.79 16.90
N SER A 97 -6.39 -5.15 17.58
CA SER A 97 -5.04 -5.08 17.01
C SER A 97 -4.23 -6.28 17.49
N TRP A 98 -3.81 -7.10 16.54
CA TRP A 98 -3.05 -8.32 16.73
C TRP A 98 -1.83 -8.28 15.81
N PRO A 99 -0.76 -9.06 16.06
CA PRO A 99 0.47 -8.97 15.28
C PRO A 99 0.31 -9.12 13.76
N ASP A 100 -0.72 -9.83 13.29
CA ASP A 100 -1.00 -10.10 11.88
C ASP A 100 -2.37 -9.58 11.42
N TYR A 101 -3.07 -8.80 12.25
CA TYR A 101 -4.45 -8.40 11.97
C TYR A 101 -4.85 -7.09 12.67
N VAL A 102 -5.70 -6.31 12.01
CA VAL A 102 -6.37 -5.16 12.61
C VAL A 102 -7.80 -5.05 12.13
N SER A 103 -8.72 -4.70 13.03
CA SER A 103 -10.05 -4.25 12.68
C SER A 103 -10.27 -2.81 13.11
N TRP A 104 -10.95 -2.06 12.25
CA TRP A 104 -11.20 -0.64 12.49
C TRP A 104 -12.45 -0.18 11.75
N SER A 105 -12.99 0.96 12.16
CA SER A 105 -14.10 1.61 11.47
C SER A 105 -13.87 3.10 11.30
N ALA A 106 -14.48 3.68 10.28
CA ALA A 106 -14.55 5.11 10.06
C ALA A 106 -15.93 5.46 9.46
N GLU A 107 -16.23 6.76 9.35
CA GLU A 107 -17.41 7.22 8.60
C GLU A 107 -16.94 8.18 7.51
N PRO A 108 -16.94 7.77 6.22
CA PRO A 108 -16.58 8.67 5.13
C PRO A 108 -17.54 9.88 5.08
N THR A 109 -18.84 9.62 5.12
CA THR A 109 -19.88 10.64 5.24
C THR A 109 -20.87 10.27 6.34
N ARG A 110 -21.73 11.21 6.73
CA ARG A 110 -22.76 10.93 7.73
C ARG A 110 -23.67 9.79 7.29
N ASN A 111 -23.88 8.83 8.19
CA ASN A 111 -24.68 7.62 8.00
C ASN A 111 -24.07 6.57 7.05
N LEU A 112 -22.90 6.81 6.47
CA LEU A 112 -22.14 5.80 5.75
C LEU A 112 -21.03 5.29 6.66
N SER A 113 -21.17 4.06 7.13
CA SER A 113 -20.13 3.41 7.95
C SER A 113 -19.21 2.57 7.07
N LEU A 114 -17.91 2.70 7.32
CA LEU A 114 -16.84 1.89 6.75
C LEU A 114 -16.29 1.00 7.85
N ASN A 115 -16.46 -0.31 7.73
CA ASN A 115 -15.90 -1.29 8.65
C ASN A 115 -14.86 -2.12 7.90
N CYS A 116 -13.66 -2.22 8.45
CA CYS A 116 -12.54 -2.85 7.78
C CYS A 116 -11.85 -3.87 8.67
N GLN A 117 -11.38 -4.94 8.03
CA GLN A 117 -10.44 -5.89 8.60
C GLN A 117 -9.26 -6.02 7.64
N PHE A 118 -8.05 -5.99 8.20
CA PHE A 118 -6.83 -6.21 7.44
C PHE A 118 -6.09 -7.38 8.06
N ASN A 119 -5.69 -8.35 7.23
CA ASN A 119 -4.99 -9.57 7.64
C ASN A 119 -3.74 -9.78 6.80
N VAL A 120 -2.60 -9.97 7.47
CA VAL A 120 -1.36 -10.41 6.84
C VAL A 120 -1.37 -11.94 6.77
N HIS A 121 -1.91 -12.45 5.66
CA HIS A 121 -2.15 -13.88 5.49
C HIS A 121 -0.83 -14.67 5.36
N THR A 122 0.10 -14.17 4.55
CA THR A 122 1.47 -14.68 4.44
C THR A 122 2.44 -13.51 4.29
N SER A 123 3.74 -13.78 4.35
CA SER A 123 4.78 -12.76 4.06
C SER A 123 4.73 -12.20 2.63
N SER A 124 3.84 -12.72 1.78
CA SER A 124 3.66 -12.29 0.39
C SER A 124 2.20 -11.96 0.05
N MET A 125 1.30 -11.99 1.03
CA MET A 125 -0.13 -11.77 0.78
C MET A 125 -0.81 -11.10 1.96
N ALA A 126 -1.46 -9.98 1.67
CA ALA A 126 -2.34 -9.28 2.61
C ALA A 126 -3.76 -9.19 2.05
N ILE A 127 -4.74 -9.27 2.94
CA ILE A 127 -6.16 -9.25 2.63
C ILE A 127 -6.80 -8.07 3.37
N TRP A 128 -7.60 -7.28 2.66
CA TRP A 128 -8.36 -6.16 3.21
C TRP A 128 -9.85 -6.36 2.93
N ASP A 129 -10.57 -6.76 3.97
CA ASP A 129 -12.02 -6.89 3.94
C ASP A 129 -12.66 -5.54 4.30
N VAL A 130 -13.61 -5.09 3.47
CA VAL A 130 -14.27 -3.79 3.56
C VAL A 130 -15.77 -3.96 3.49
N VAL A 131 -16.47 -3.40 4.46
CA VAL A 131 -17.93 -3.37 4.52
C VAL A 131 -18.41 -1.93 4.64
N LEU A 132 -19.08 -1.46 3.59
CA LEU A 132 -19.78 -0.19 3.57
C LEU A 132 -21.25 -0.41 3.90
N THR A 133 -21.78 0.30 4.90
CA THR A 133 -23.20 0.24 5.27
C THR A 133 -23.79 1.63 5.34
N ASN A 134 -24.78 1.89 4.48
CA ASN A 134 -25.61 3.09 4.52
C ASN A 134 -26.77 2.87 5.51
N SER A 135 -26.77 3.64 6.60
CA SER A 135 -27.82 3.66 7.64
C SER A 135 -28.78 4.85 7.48
N GLY A 136 -28.57 5.68 6.46
CA GLY A 136 -29.39 6.82 6.12
C GLY A 136 -30.73 6.44 5.50
N ARG A 137 -31.55 7.46 5.24
CA ARG A 137 -32.85 7.31 4.58
C ARG A 137 -32.81 7.56 3.07
N SER A 138 -31.70 8.09 2.57
CA SER A 138 -31.44 8.35 1.16
C SER A 138 -30.43 7.36 0.63
N GLU A 139 -30.61 6.97 -0.63
CA GLU A 139 -29.59 6.27 -1.39
C GLU A 139 -28.35 7.16 -1.54
N GLN A 140 -27.17 6.52 -1.56
CA GLN A 140 -25.88 7.17 -1.79
C GLN A 140 -25.14 6.35 -2.84
N THR A 141 -24.58 7.01 -3.85
CA THR A 141 -23.67 6.38 -4.80
C THR A 141 -22.28 6.37 -4.20
N VAL A 142 -21.67 5.20 -4.10
CA VAL A 142 -20.33 5.05 -3.52
C VAL A 142 -19.43 4.34 -4.53
N THR A 143 -18.28 4.94 -4.82
CA THR A 143 -17.20 4.33 -5.59
C THR A 143 -16.02 4.10 -4.66
N LEU A 144 -15.54 2.86 -4.59
CA LEU A 144 -14.36 2.48 -3.83
C LEU A 144 -13.19 2.28 -4.79
N ALA A 145 -12.12 3.04 -4.60
CA ALA A 145 -10.88 2.88 -5.33
C ALA A 145 -9.81 2.30 -4.39
N SER A 146 -9.16 1.23 -4.83
CA SER A 146 -7.91 0.75 -4.22
C SER A 146 -6.73 1.31 -4.99
N TYR A 147 -5.65 1.65 -4.30
CA TYR A 147 -4.44 2.13 -4.95
C TYR A 147 -3.18 1.58 -4.32
N ILE A 148 -2.15 1.42 -5.14
CA ILE A 148 -0.78 1.25 -4.66
C ILE A 148 0.07 2.43 -5.16
N SER A 149 0.88 2.99 -4.26
CA SER A 149 1.83 4.05 -4.57
C SER A 149 3.23 3.70 -4.12
N ASP A 150 4.21 3.77 -5.01
CA ASP A 150 5.63 3.60 -4.67
C ASP A 150 6.51 4.29 -5.72
N GLU A 151 7.70 4.74 -5.28
CA GLU A 151 8.77 5.21 -6.15
C GLU A 151 9.47 4.05 -6.90
N LEU A 152 9.41 2.82 -6.35
CA LEU A 152 10.26 1.70 -6.77
C LEU A 152 9.48 0.46 -7.29
N LEU A 153 8.16 0.53 -7.45
CA LEU A 153 7.38 -0.59 -7.98
C LEU A 153 7.76 -0.90 -9.43
N ILE A 154 8.21 -2.13 -9.68
CA ILE A 154 8.74 -2.51 -10.98
C ILE A 154 7.62 -2.88 -11.95
N LEU A 155 6.54 -3.54 -11.50
CA LEU A 155 5.40 -3.95 -12.34
C LEU A 155 4.15 -4.28 -11.48
N PRO A 156 3.37 -3.28 -11.05
CA PRO A 156 2.09 -3.52 -10.39
C PRO A 156 0.99 -3.79 -11.43
N GLU A 157 0.32 -4.93 -11.31
CA GLU A 157 -0.78 -5.36 -12.18
C GLU A 157 -2.06 -5.54 -11.37
N ALA A 158 -3.10 -4.78 -11.74
CA ALA A 158 -4.43 -5.00 -11.19
C ALA A 158 -5.10 -6.20 -11.91
N ARG A 159 -5.39 -7.25 -11.15
CA ARG A 159 -6.06 -8.48 -11.61
C ARG A 159 -7.31 -8.76 -10.78
N GLY A 160 -8.47 -8.35 -11.29
CA GLY A 160 -9.76 -8.63 -10.64
C GLY A 160 -9.83 -8.02 -9.24
N LYS A 161 -9.75 -8.86 -8.20
CA LYS A 161 -9.80 -8.43 -6.79
C LYS A 161 -8.45 -8.13 -6.17
N SER A 162 -7.38 -8.27 -6.93
CA SER A 162 -6.03 -8.20 -6.39
C SER A 162 -5.12 -7.26 -7.16
N ILE A 163 -4.24 -6.60 -6.43
CA ILE A 163 -3.07 -5.93 -6.97
C ILE A 163 -1.90 -6.88 -6.74
N GLU A 164 -1.30 -7.37 -7.82
CA GLU A 164 -0.09 -8.18 -7.79
C GLU A 164 1.08 -7.29 -8.18
N PHE A 165 2.19 -7.37 -7.45
CA PHE A 165 3.36 -6.56 -7.80
C PHE A 165 4.65 -7.27 -7.45
N MET A 166 5.68 -6.93 -8.22
CA MET A 166 7.04 -7.36 -7.97
C MET A 166 7.87 -6.20 -7.42
N HIS A 167 8.66 -6.48 -6.39
CA HIS A 167 9.62 -5.53 -5.83
C HIS A 167 10.94 -6.22 -5.50
N GLU A 168 12.00 -5.43 -5.35
CA GLU A 168 13.34 -5.92 -5.02
C GLU A 168 13.62 -5.70 -3.55
N HIS A 169 14.14 -6.74 -2.88
CA HIS A 169 14.66 -6.61 -1.52
C HIS A 169 16.08 -7.15 -1.48
N PRO A 170 17.11 -6.29 -1.63
CA PRO A 170 18.48 -6.73 -1.48
C PRO A 170 18.69 -7.28 -0.07
N ALA A 171 19.51 -8.33 0.05
CA ALA A 171 19.90 -8.84 1.36
C ALA A 171 20.83 -7.85 2.07
N ASP A 172 20.67 -7.75 3.39
CA ASP A 172 21.60 -6.98 4.20
C ASP A 172 22.94 -7.73 4.38
N GLY A 173 23.94 -7.00 4.90
CA GLY A 173 25.27 -7.56 5.10
C GLY A 173 25.30 -8.78 6.02
N TRP A 174 24.41 -8.83 7.03
CA TRP A 174 24.31 -9.97 7.94
C TRP A 174 23.77 -11.22 7.24
N THR A 175 22.72 -11.08 6.44
CA THR A 175 22.12 -12.17 5.63
C THR A 175 23.15 -12.74 4.67
N ILE A 176 23.93 -11.88 4.02
CA ILE A 176 25.02 -12.28 3.13
C ILE A 176 26.14 -12.97 3.91
N GLU A 177 26.59 -12.41 5.03
CA GLU A 177 27.65 -12.99 5.89
C GLU A 177 27.27 -14.39 6.39
N LYS A 178 26.02 -14.57 6.80
CA LYS A 178 25.50 -15.84 7.30
C LYS A 178 25.10 -16.82 6.20
N GLN A 179 25.26 -16.44 4.92
CA GLN A 179 24.89 -17.25 3.76
C GLN A 179 23.42 -17.73 3.83
N ILE A 180 22.54 -16.89 4.36
CA ILE A 180 21.13 -17.22 4.48
C ILE A 180 20.48 -17.08 3.09
N PRO A 181 19.70 -18.07 2.63
CA PRO A 181 18.98 -17.96 1.37
C PRO A 181 18.07 -16.73 1.35
N HIS A 182 18.20 -15.91 0.30
CA HIS A 182 17.45 -14.67 0.15
C HIS A 182 17.04 -14.45 -1.31
N PRO A 183 15.73 -14.45 -1.63
CA PRO A 183 15.29 -14.07 -2.97
C PRO A 183 15.44 -12.56 -3.15
N PHE A 184 16.08 -12.16 -4.25
CA PHE A 184 16.27 -10.75 -4.62
C PHE A 184 14.96 -10.11 -5.09
N GLN A 185 14.22 -10.81 -5.96
CA GLN A 185 12.89 -10.40 -6.43
C GLN A 185 11.81 -11.12 -5.66
N ARG A 186 10.72 -10.41 -5.38
CA ARG A 186 9.58 -10.93 -4.63
C ARG A 186 8.30 -10.54 -5.31
N PHE A 187 7.34 -11.46 -5.27
CA PHE A 187 5.99 -11.24 -5.73
C PHE A 187 5.08 -11.14 -4.52
N ASN A 188 4.35 -10.04 -4.42
CA ASN A 188 3.34 -9.84 -3.40
C ASN A 188 1.97 -9.69 -4.05
N ARG A 189 0.95 -9.99 -3.25
CA ARG A 189 -0.44 -9.89 -3.66
C ARG A 189 -1.24 -9.20 -2.57
N PHE A 190 -1.96 -8.16 -2.94
CA PHE A 190 -2.94 -7.51 -2.11
C PHE A 190 -4.32 -7.88 -2.61
N GLU A 191 -5.18 -8.39 -1.74
CA GLU A 191 -6.55 -8.75 -2.08
C GLU A 191 -7.54 -7.89 -1.31
N MET A 192 -8.61 -7.45 -1.98
CA MET A 192 -9.68 -6.69 -1.37
C MET A 192 -11.03 -7.42 -1.49
N PHE A 193 -11.81 -7.45 -0.41
CA PHE A 193 -13.15 -8.06 -0.40
C PHE A 193 -14.21 -7.13 0.18
N PRO A 194 -15.26 -6.77 -0.58
CA PRO A 194 -15.42 -7.02 -2.01
C PRO A 194 -14.29 -6.32 -2.81
N PRO A 195 -14.03 -6.74 -4.07
CA PRO A 195 -13.11 -5.99 -4.92
C PRO A 195 -13.54 -4.52 -5.01
N ALA A 196 -12.55 -3.63 -5.04
CA ALA A 196 -12.77 -2.23 -5.36
C ALA A 196 -13.44 -2.08 -6.74
N ASP A 197 -14.25 -1.03 -6.90
CA ASP A 197 -14.84 -0.67 -8.19
C ASP A 197 -13.75 -0.27 -9.19
N THR A 198 -12.66 0.31 -8.69
CA THR A 198 -11.48 0.69 -9.47
C THR A 198 -10.20 0.37 -8.72
N ALA A 199 -9.16 -0.03 -9.46
CA ALA A 199 -7.82 -0.20 -8.94
C ALA A 199 -6.85 0.68 -9.74
N ALA A 200 -6.02 1.44 -9.04
CA ALA A 200 -5.05 2.33 -9.65
C ALA A 200 -3.64 2.04 -9.13
N VAL A 201 -2.66 2.34 -9.95
CA VAL A 201 -1.26 2.38 -9.55
C VAL A 201 -0.70 3.71 -10.00
N PHE A 202 -0.02 4.41 -9.10
CA PHE A 202 0.69 5.63 -9.43
C PHE A 202 2.01 5.67 -8.66
N SER A 203 2.87 6.62 -9.02
CA SER A 203 4.10 6.90 -8.28
C SER A 203 3.95 8.26 -7.63
N SER A 204 4.13 8.33 -6.30
CA SER A 204 4.18 9.58 -5.54
C SER A 204 5.42 9.59 -4.65
N LEU A 205 5.96 10.77 -4.36
CA LEU A 205 7.03 10.88 -3.37
C LEU A 205 6.46 10.63 -1.96
N PRO A 206 7.28 10.18 -0.99
CA PRO A 206 6.92 10.16 0.42
C PRO A 206 6.42 11.54 0.87
N ASP A 207 5.30 11.56 1.61
CA ASP A 207 4.63 12.76 2.13
C ASP A 207 3.93 13.67 1.10
N GLU A 208 3.88 13.29 -0.19
CA GLU A 208 2.97 13.92 -1.13
C GLU A 208 1.54 13.41 -0.88
N PRO A 209 0.54 14.30 -0.74
CA PRO A 209 -0.85 13.86 -0.76
C PRO A 209 -1.07 13.12 -2.08
N VAL A 210 -1.71 11.95 -2.01
CA VAL A 210 -2.14 11.21 -3.20
C VAL A 210 -2.93 12.17 -4.08
N SER A 211 -2.27 12.69 -5.10
CA SER A 211 -2.95 13.31 -6.21
C SER A 211 -3.47 12.13 -6.98
N LEU A 212 -4.74 11.80 -6.77
CA LEU A 212 -5.43 10.97 -7.74
C LEU A 212 -5.13 11.63 -9.08
N PRO A 213 -4.57 10.90 -10.07
CA PRO A 213 -4.40 11.46 -11.39
C PRO A 213 -5.74 12.09 -11.73
N GLU A 214 -5.75 13.40 -12.01
CA GLU A 214 -6.96 14.11 -12.42
C GLU A 214 -7.67 13.18 -13.38
N TRP A 215 -8.88 12.76 -13.01
CA TRP A 215 -9.75 11.82 -13.73
C TRP A 215 -9.14 11.43 -15.05
N VAL A 216 -8.56 10.22 -15.16
CA VAL A 216 -7.92 9.74 -16.40
C VAL A 216 -8.80 10.20 -17.56
N ILE A 217 -8.35 11.23 -18.27
CA ILE A 217 -9.12 11.80 -19.36
C ILE A 217 -9.15 10.66 -20.37
N HIS A 218 -10.29 9.99 -20.49
CA HIS A 218 -10.45 8.84 -21.39
C HIS A 218 -10.18 9.21 -22.86
N GLU A 219 -10.01 10.50 -23.15
CA GLU A 219 -9.68 11.08 -24.45
C GLU A 219 -8.17 11.31 -24.65
N GLU A 220 -7.33 11.19 -23.62
CA GLU A 220 -5.88 11.32 -23.74
C GLU A 220 -5.20 9.96 -23.95
N ALA A 221 -4.19 9.94 -24.81
CA ALA A 221 -3.40 8.75 -25.05
C ALA A 221 -2.66 8.36 -23.75
N PRO A 222 -2.66 7.07 -23.37
CA PRO A 222 -1.96 6.63 -22.16
C PRO A 222 -0.47 6.94 -22.26
N VAL A 223 0.08 7.56 -21.21
CA VAL A 223 1.53 7.79 -21.06
C VAL A 223 2.10 6.71 -20.15
N PHE A 224 3.13 6.00 -20.61
CA PHE A 224 3.81 4.95 -19.85
C PHE A 224 5.16 5.43 -19.32
N PRO A 225 5.36 5.52 -17.99
CA PRO A 225 6.68 5.78 -17.44
C PRO A 225 7.57 4.52 -17.56
N VAL A 226 8.79 4.69 -18.08
CA VAL A 226 9.84 3.65 -18.08
C VAL A 226 10.75 3.89 -16.89
N TYR A 227 10.81 2.93 -15.97
CA TYR A 227 11.71 2.97 -14.80
C TYR A 227 12.99 2.18 -15.07
N GLY A 228 14.12 2.70 -14.60
CA GLY A 228 15.43 2.05 -14.72
C GLY A 228 16.49 2.72 -13.86
N ARG A 229 17.52 1.95 -13.47
CA ARG A 229 18.67 2.49 -12.74
C ARG A 229 19.77 2.85 -13.72
N ILE A 230 20.24 4.09 -13.67
CA ILE A 230 21.40 4.52 -14.46
C ILE A 230 22.64 4.42 -13.57
N GLN A 231 23.56 3.55 -13.98
CA GLN A 231 24.86 3.36 -13.34
C GLN A 231 25.96 3.76 -14.31
N THR A 232 27.10 4.21 -13.79
CA THR A 232 28.34 4.38 -14.56
C THR A 232 28.93 3.01 -14.91
N GLU A 233 29.89 2.96 -15.84
CA GLU A 233 30.55 1.71 -16.27
C GLU A 233 31.21 0.92 -15.12
N ASP A 234 31.58 1.60 -14.04
CA ASP A 234 32.14 1.00 -12.82
C ASP A 234 31.06 0.54 -11.80
N GLY A 235 29.77 0.66 -12.14
CA GLY A 235 28.64 0.26 -11.30
C GLY A 235 28.23 1.30 -10.24
N SER A 236 28.84 2.49 -10.21
CA SER A 236 28.47 3.54 -9.27
C SER A 236 27.12 4.21 -9.64
N ARG A 237 26.39 4.70 -8.63
CA ARG A 237 25.09 5.35 -8.81
C ARG A 237 25.28 6.80 -9.29
N ILE A 238 24.56 7.21 -10.32
CA ILE A 238 24.57 8.60 -10.77
C ILE A 238 23.68 9.46 -9.85
N ASP A 239 24.22 10.58 -9.38
CA ASP A 239 23.48 11.63 -8.66
C ASP A 239 22.89 12.64 -9.67
N PRO A 240 21.56 12.64 -9.89
CA PRO A 240 20.91 13.50 -10.86
C PRO A 240 20.94 14.99 -10.49
N SER A 241 21.26 15.33 -9.22
CA SER A 241 21.42 16.73 -8.80
C SER A 241 22.71 17.38 -9.32
N GLN A 242 23.70 16.55 -9.71
CA GLN A 242 25.01 17.02 -10.16
C GLN A 242 25.21 16.90 -11.67
N THR A 243 24.48 16.01 -12.34
CA THR A 243 24.58 15.79 -13.79
C THR A 243 23.21 15.57 -14.40
N PRO A 244 22.74 16.42 -15.34
CA PRO A 244 21.52 16.15 -16.06
C PRO A 244 21.72 14.91 -16.94
N VAL A 245 20.89 13.88 -16.71
CA VAL A 245 20.94 12.62 -17.45
C VAL A 245 19.75 12.53 -18.40
N GLN A 246 19.97 12.08 -19.62
CA GLN A 246 18.92 11.67 -20.55
C GLN A 246 19.05 10.17 -20.81
N ALA A 247 17.97 9.42 -20.62
CA ALA A 247 17.92 7.99 -20.89
C ALA A 247 17.21 7.71 -22.22
N ILE A 248 17.73 6.75 -22.96
CA ILE A 248 17.13 6.22 -24.19
C ILE A 248 17.00 4.72 -24.00
N ALA A 249 15.77 4.19 -24.09
CA ALA A 249 15.50 2.77 -23.92
C ALA A 249 15.26 2.08 -25.26
N PHE A 250 15.76 0.84 -25.39
CA PHE A 250 15.59 0.00 -26.57
C PHE A 250 15.09 -1.38 -26.13
N LEU A 251 14.12 -1.94 -26.84
CA LEU A 251 13.70 -3.34 -26.63
C LEU A 251 14.78 -4.29 -27.15
N GLU A 252 15.23 -5.22 -26.30
CA GLU A 252 16.10 -6.35 -26.67
C GLU A 252 17.36 -5.97 -27.47
N HIS A 253 17.92 -4.79 -27.22
CA HIS A 253 19.06 -4.22 -27.94
C HIS A 253 18.83 -3.94 -29.44
N ASP A 254 17.58 -3.86 -29.91
CA ASP A 254 17.27 -3.45 -31.28
C ASP A 254 17.19 -1.91 -31.38
N PRO A 255 18.14 -1.24 -32.06
CA PRO A 255 18.14 0.21 -32.21
C PRO A 255 16.96 0.76 -33.03
N ARG A 256 16.17 -0.11 -33.66
CA ARG A 256 14.94 0.24 -34.38
C ARG A 256 13.70 0.24 -33.48
N SER A 257 13.82 -0.30 -32.28
CA SER A 257 12.76 -0.42 -31.27
C SER A 257 12.98 0.57 -30.13
N LEU A 258 13.23 1.83 -30.51
CA LEU A 258 13.37 2.95 -29.58
C LEU A 258 12.05 3.13 -28.82
N ILE A 259 12.10 3.03 -27.50
CA ILE A 259 10.99 3.41 -26.64
C ILE A 259 11.09 4.92 -26.40
N SER A 260 10.25 5.66 -27.09
CA SER A 260 10.00 7.09 -26.83
C SER A 260 8.75 7.27 -25.97
N LEU A 261 8.51 8.51 -25.52
CA LEU A 261 7.27 8.90 -24.83
C LEU A 261 5.99 8.55 -25.60
N ASP A 262 6.08 8.31 -26.91
CA ASP A 262 4.95 8.05 -27.82
C ASP A 262 4.81 6.56 -28.21
N SER A 263 5.48 5.64 -27.52
CA SER A 263 5.48 4.22 -27.88
C SER A 263 4.28 3.45 -27.30
N PRO A 264 3.51 2.70 -28.11
CA PRO A 264 2.38 1.89 -27.61
C PRO A 264 2.84 0.66 -26.82
N LEU A 265 2.07 0.30 -25.78
CA LEU A 265 2.42 -0.78 -24.85
C LEU A 265 2.28 -2.19 -25.44
N HIS A 266 3.23 -3.07 -25.11
CA HIS A 266 3.06 -4.53 -25.20
C HIS A 266 2.56 -5.10 -23.85
N GLY A 267 1.39 -5.74 -23.84
CA GLY A 267 0.93 -6.59 -22.72
C GLY A 267 -0.26 -6.10 -21.90
N SER A 268 -0.82 -4.91 -22.14
CA SER A 268 -2.09 -4.51 -21.50
C SER A 268 -3.26 -5.31 -22.07
N THR A 269 -4.16 -5.78 -21.21
CA THR A 269 -5.40 -6.47 -21.60
C THR A 269 -6.47 -5.53 -22.18
N TRP A 270 -6.13 -4.31 -22.53
CA TRP A 270 -7.08 -3.35 -23.08
C TRP A 270 -7.41 -3.70 -24.54
N LYS A 271 -8.67 -4.08 -24.79
CA LYS A 271 -9.18 -4.27 -26.16
C LYS A 271 -9.43 -2.89 -26.77
N PRO A 272 -8.93 -2.60 -27.98
CA PRO A 272 -9.35 -1.42 -28.71
C PRO A 272 -10.86 -1.52 -28.97
N TRP A 273 -11.59 -0.43 -28.70
CA TRP A 273 -12.96 -0.32 -29.16
C TRP A 273 -12.93 -0.17 -30.68
N VAL A 274 -13.60 -1.08 -31.39
CA VAL A 274 -13.87 -0.97 -32.82
C VAL A 274 -15.17 -0.18 -32.94
N GLU A 275 -15.10 1.02 -33.48
CA GLU A 275 -16.29 1.78 -33.88
C GLU A 275 -17.12 0.94 -34.86
N ARG A 276 -18.36 0.61 -34.48
CA ARG A 276 -19.42 0.39 -35.47
C ARG A 276 -20.16 1.72 -35.59
N GLY A 277 -20.11 2.29 -36.80
CA GLY A 277 -20.84 3.51 -37.16
C GLY A 277 -22.35 3.33 -37.16
#